data_AF-A0A5C0WM44-F1
#
_entry.id   AF-A0A5C0WM44-F1
#
_cell.length_a   1.000
_cell.length_b   1.000
_cell.length_c   1.000
_cell.angle_alpha   90.00
_cell.angle_beta   90.00
_cell.angle_gamma   90.00
#
_symmetry.space_group_name_H-M   'P 1'
#
loop_
_entity.id
_entity.type
_entity.pdbx_description
1 polymer ?
#
loop_
_entity_poly.entity_id
_entity_poly.type
_entity_poly.pdbx_seq_one_letter_code
_entity_poly.pdbx_strand_id
1 'polypeptide(L)'
;MKRLLICGFIFLILCTLLMVKCSHSVQEKKEQKQHHQEVEKYRKERKQGDQYESFKQLMRYERDGYEIEFHEKGGSDLLVFSPHGGEIEPGTSEIVEAFQESYSTYLFEGTKQDNNRDLHITSTNFDEPILVQMIKTYPFSISIHGYKSDKRHTLVGGTNEKMQRAVVRELKDRGFSAEMVQKGERLSGTDPKNINNRNASGESVQLEISTAQREAFFDKFETRKGKKKAFRRYINALKEVLREFDPSS
;
A
#
# COMPACT_ATOMS: atom_id res chain seq x y z
N MET A 1 22.89 65.58 5.23
CA MET A 1 22.42 65.12 3.90
C MET A 1 22.66 63.62 3.66
N LYS A 2 23.90 63.08 3.75
CA LYS A 2 24.17 61.65 3.52
C LYS A 2 23.34 60.66 4.36
N ARG A 3 23.09 60.92 5.66
CA ARG A 3 22.25 60.07 6.52
C ARG A 3 20.76 60.01 6.12
N LEU A 4 20.19 61.11 5.61
CA LEU A 4 18.80 61.14 5.14
C LEU A 4 18.64 60.33 3.83
N LEU A 5 19.59 60.47 2.91
CA LEU A 5 19.64 59.68 1.68
C LEU A 5 19.77 58.17 1.96
N ILE A 6 20.62 57.78 2.92
CA ILE A 6 20.78 56.38 3.33
C ILE A 6 19.48 55.84 3.96
N CYS A 7 18.80 56.60 4.83
CA CYS A 7 17.53 56.17 5.42
C CYS A 7 16.41 56.03 4.37
N GLY A 8 16.33 56.98 3.41
CA GLY A 8 15.36 56.89 2.32
C GLY A 8 15.61 55.68 1.40
N PHE A 9 16.87 55.35 1.14
CA PHE A 9 17.23 54.18 0.34
C PHE A 9 16.91 52.86 1.05
N ILE A 10 17.20 52.77 2.36
CA ILE A 10 16.84 51.61 3.19
C ILE A 10 15.32 51.42 3.26
N PHE A 11 14.56 52.51 3.41
CA PHE A 11 13.10 52.46 3.41
C PHE A 11 12.53 51.96 2.08
N LEU A 12 13.09 52.41 0.95
CA LEU A 12 12.68 51.94 -0.38
C LEU A 12 12.91 50.43 -0.55
N ILE A 13 14.07 49.92 -0.10
CA ILE A 13 14.41 48.49 -0.14
C ILE A 13 13.47 47.66 0.75
N LEU A 14 13.12 48.15 1.95
CA LEU A 14 12.17 47.47 2.83
C LEU A 14 10.77 47.40 2.21
N CYS A 15 10.30 48.48 1.59
CA CYS A 15 9.03 48.53 0.89
C CYS A 15 8.98 47.55 -0.29
N THR A 16 10.03 47.46 -1.12
CA THR A 16 10.06 46.51 -2.24
C THR A 16 10.08 45.06 -1.76
N LEU A 17 10.85 44.74 -0.72
CA LEU A 17 10.85 43.40 -0.11
C LEU A 17 9.48 43.01 0.46
N LEU A 18 8.77 43.94 1.09
CA LEU A 18 7.42 43.70 1.61
C LEU A 18 6.41 43.44 0.48
N MET A 19 6.50 44.19 -0.63
CA MET A 19 5.65 44.01 -1.80
C MET A 19 5.90 42.67 -2.51
N VAL A 20 7.16 42.22 -2.58
CA VAL A 20 7.52 40.90 -3.13
C VAL A 20 6.96 39.78 -2.26
N LYS A 21 7.10 39.86 -0.93
CA LYS A 21 6.51 38.89 0.01
C LYS A 21 4.99 38.85 -0.09
N CYS A 22 4.35 40.02 -0.17
CA CYS A 22 2.90 40.11 -0.34
C CYS A 22 2.45 39.46 -1.66
N SER A 23 3.12 39.75 -2.76
CA SER A 23 2.85 39.17 -4.08
C SER A 23 2.99 37.64 -4.09
N HIS A 24 4.05 37.11 -3.48
CA HIS A 24 4.22 35.65 -3.32
C HIS A 24 3.08 35.03 -2.50
N SER A 25 2.70 35.65 -1.37
CA SER A 25 1.61 35.12 -0.53
C SER A 25 0.24 35.14 -1.23
N VAL A 26 -0.01 36.13 -2.10
CA VAL A 26 -1.23 36.21 -2.91
C VAL A 26 -1.23 35.14 -3.99
N GLN A 27 -0.07 34.89 -4.61
CA GLN A 27 0.10 33.86 -5.62
C GLN A 27 -0.10 32.46 -5.01
N GLU A 28 0.52 32.16 -3.87
CA GLU A 28 0.33 30.90 -3.14
C GLU A 28 -1.14 30.66 -2.78
N LYS A 29 -1.86 31.69 -2.32
CA LYS A 29 -3.30 31.58 -2.01
C LYS A 29 -4.15 31.31 -3.26
N LYS A 30 -3.80 31.92 -4.40
CA LYS A 30 -4.48 31.64 -5.68
C LYS A 30 -4.23 30.21 -6.13
N GLU A 31 -2.99 29.75 -6.06
CA GLU A 31 -2.59 28.38 -6.41
C GLU A 31 -3.29 27.36 -5.51
N GLN A 32 -3.35 27.60 -4.19
CA GLN A 32 -4.09 26.74 -3.26
C GLN A 32 -5.59 26.69 -3.58
N LYS A 33 -6.20 27.83 -3.92
CA LYS A 33 -7.63 27.88 -4.28
C LYS A 33 -7.92 27.17 -5.59
N GLN A 34 -7.08 27.37 -6.60
CA GLN A 34 -7.18 26.69 -7.90
C GLN A 34 -6.97 25.18 -7.74
N HIS A 35 -5.96 24.77 -6.97
CA HIS A 35 -5.70 23.38 -6.62
C HIS A 35 -6.90 22.77 -5.90
N HIS A 36 -7.49 23.46 -4.92
CA HIS A 36 -8.68 22.97 -4.22
C HIS A 36 -9.87 22.79 -5.18
N GLN A 37 -10.11 23.73 -6.10
CA GLN A 37 -11.16 23.60 -7.11
C GLN A 37 -10.92 22.43 -8.08
N GLU A 38 -9.66 22.17 -8.45
CA GLU A 38 -9.28 21.03 -9.28
C GLU A 38 -9.50 19.70 -8.55
N VAL A 39 -9.10 19.61 -7.28
CA VAL A 39 -9.34 18.44 -6.42
C VAL A 39 -10.83 18.13 -6.31
N GLU A 40 -11.65 19.15 -6.02
CA GLU A 40 -13.10 19.01 -5.91
C GLU A 40 -13.74 18.59 -7.22
N LYS A 41 -13.25 19.08 -8.36
CA LYS A 41 -13.71 18.66 -9.68
C LYS A 41 -13.35 17.20 -9.93
N TYR A 42 -12.10 16.81 -9.71
CA TYR A 42 -11.62 15.45 -9.93
C TYR A 42 -12.34 14.42 -9.05
N ARG A 43 -12.58 14.75 -7.77
CA ARG A 43 -13.33 13.88 -6.84
C ARG A 43 -14.79 13.65 -7.25
N LYS A 44 -15.41 14.62 -7.95
CA LYS A 44 -16.80 14.48 -8.44
C LYS A 44 -16.89 13.61 -9.70
N GLU A 45 -15.83 13.55 -10.50
CA GLU A 45 -15.76 12.73 -11.70
C GLU A 45 -15.25 11.32 -11.34
N ARG A 46 -16.13 10.46 -10.79
CA ARG A 46 -15.77 9.04 -10.52
C ARG A 46 -15.43 8.34 -11.83
N LYS A 47 -14.19 7.86 -11.94
CA LYS A 47 -13.77 6.97 -13.04
C LYS A 47 -14.23 5.54 -12.78
N GLN A 48 -14.41 4.78 -13.85
CA GLN A 48 -14.57 3.32 -13.76
C GLN A 48 -13.19 2.71 -13.45
N GLY A 49 -13.07 1.98 -12.33
CA GLY A 49 -11.79 1.46 -11.84
C GLY A 49 -11.23 2.29 -10.69
N ASP A 50 -9.92 2.41 -10.62
CA ASP A 50 -9.23 3.18 -9.58
C ASP A 50 -9.49 4.68 -9.74
N GLN A 51 -9.65 5.38 -8.61
CA GLN A 51 -9.79 6.83 -8.61
C GLN A 51 -8.49 7.52 -9.02
N TYR A 52 -7.33 6.90 -8.74
CA TYR A 52 -6.01 7.42 -9.08
C TYR A 52 -5.24 6.42 -9.96
N GLU A 53 -4.58 6.93 -10.99
CA GLU A 53 -3.78 6.14 -11.93
C GLU A 53 -2.39 5.80 -11.38
N SER A 54 -1.97 6.45 -10.29
CA SER A 54 -0.73 6.14 -9.56
C SER A 54 -0.71 6.82 -8.17
N PHE A 55 0.19 6.41 -7.30
CA PHE A 55 0.44 7.07 -6.00
C PHE A 55 0.91 8.52 -6.20
N LYS A 56 1.75 8.78 -7.20
CA LYS A 56 2.14 10.16 -7.58
C LYS A 56 0.93 11.04 -7.88
N GLN A 57 -0.12 10.49 -8.49
CA GLN A 57 -1.37 11.22 -8.69
C GLN A 57 -2.17 11.34 -7.40
N LEU A 58 -2.30 10.26 -6.62
CA LEU A 58 -3.00 10.24 -5.34
C LEU A 58 -2.49 11.35 -4.42
N MET A 59 -1.17 11.49 -4.24
CA MET A 59 -0.54 12.52 -3.39
C MET A 59 -0.88 13.97 -3.78
N ARG A 60 -1.31 14.22 -5.03
CA ARG A 60 -1.74 15.56 -5.45
C ARG A 60 -3.10 15.90 -4.88
N TYR A 61 -3.97 14.90 -4.70
CA TYR A 61 -5.37 15.10 -4.37
C TYR A 61 -5.71 14.70 -2.93
N GLU A 62 -4.90 13.83 -2.32
CA GLU A 62 -5.03 13.39 -0.94
C GLU A 62 -3.89 13.95 -0.10
N ARG A 63 -4.23 14.68 0.96
CA ARG A 63 -3.25 15.24 1.92
C ARG A 63 -3.14 14.40 3.20
N ASP A 64 -4.20 13.67 3.51
CA ASP A 64 -4.40 12.86 4.70
C ASP A 64 -5.26 11.64 4.36
N GLY A 65 -5.55 10.81 5.36
CA GLY A 65 -6.40 9.62 5.20
C GLY A 65 -5.67 8.40 4.64
N TYR A 66 -4.34 8.43 4.58
CA TYR A 66 -3.54 7.23 4.42
C TYR A 66 -2.27 7.30 5.27
N GLU A 67 -1.72 6.13 5.59
CA GLU A 67 -0.46 5.97 6.32
C GLU A 67 0.46 5.00 5.58
N ILE A 68 1.77 5.17 5.74
CA ILE A 68 2.77 4.25 5.19
C ILE A 68 3.62 3.77 6.36
N GLU A 69 3.60 2.46 6.57
CA GLU A 69 4.41 1.79 7.58
C GLU A 69 5.33 0.78 6.93
N PHE A 70 6.56 0.70 7.41
CA PHE A 70 7.49 -0.35 6.98
C PHE A 70 8.43 -0.71 8.12
N HIS A 71 8.85 -1.97 8.12
CA HIS A 71 9.79 -2.52 9.10
C HIS A 71 10.86 -3.30 8.35
N GLU A 72 12.13 -2.98 8.59
CA GLU A 72 13.25 -3.73 8.01
C GLU A 72 13.83 -4.71 9.02
N LYS A 73 13.87 -5.98 8.64
CA LYS A 73 14.52 -7.05 9.40
C LYS A 73 15.72 -7.54 8.61
N GLY A 74 16.92 -7.33 9.16
CA GLY A 74 18.15 -7.85 8.55
C GLY A 74 18.18 -9.38 8.54
N GLY A 75 18.74 -9.97 7.49
CA GLY A 75 18.98 -11.41 7.37
C GLY A 75 17.88 -12.22 6.69
N SER A 76 16.78 -11.59 6.25
CA SER A 76 15.70 -12.22 5.48
C SER A 76 15.72 -11.76 4.02
N ASP A 77 15.60 -12.70 3.09
CA ASP A 77 15.51 -12.44 1.63
C ASP A 77 14.08 -12.14 1.17
N LEU A 78 13.12 -12.10 2.10
CA LEU A 78 11.70 -11.98 1.79
C LEU A 78 11.07 -10.68 2.32
N LEU A 79 10.29 -10.02 1.47
CA LEU A 79 9.42 -8.90 1.83
C LEU A 79 7.95 -9.33 1.88
N VAL A 80 7.27 -9.14 3.02
CA VAL A 80 5.81 -9.33 3.15
C VAL A 80 5.13 -7.96 3.12
N PHE A 81 4.22 -7.71 2.19
CA PHE A 81 3.64 -6.37 2.07
C PHE A 81 2.18 -6.35 1.64
N SER A 82 1.52 -5.22 1.86
CA SER A 82 0.25 -4.90 1.21
C SER A 82 0.25 -3.46 0.70
N PRO A 83 -0.05 -3.23 -0.59
CA PRO A 83 -0.32 -1.89 -1.10
C PRO A 83 -1.74 -1.42 -0.76
N HIS A 84 -2.54 -2.24 -0.07
CA HIS A 84 -3.98 -2.05 0.16
C HIS A 84 -4.36 -2.36 1.62
N GLY A 85 -3.57 -1.86 2.56
CA GLY A 85 -3.80 -1.98 4.00
C GLY A 85 -4.92 -1.09 4.53
N GLY A 86 -5.11 -1.17 5.85
CA GLY A 86 -6.11 -0.43 6.61
C GLY A 86 -7.51 -0.73 6.09
N GLU A 87 -8.25 0.33 5.78
CA GLU A 87 -9.63 0.23 5.31
C GLU A 87 -9.76 0.09 3.78
N ILE A 88 -8.66 -0.01 3.02
CA ILE A 88 -8.70 -0.26 1.57
C ILE A 88 -9.18 -1.69 1.32
N GLU A 89 -8.51 -2.67 1.92
CA GLU A 89 -8.89 -4.08 1.94
C GLU A 89 -8.85 -4.63 3.37
N PRO A 90 -9.88 -4.38 4.21
CA PRO A 90 -9.82 -4.59 5.67
C PRO A 90 -9.28 -5.94 6.13
N GLY A 91 -8.31 -5.97 7.03
CA GLY A 91 -7.72 -7.22 7.53
C GLY A 91 -6.40 -7.64 6.88
N THR A 92 -5.96 -6.97 5.80
CA THR A 92 -4.66 -7.21 5.16
C THR A 92 -3.51 -6.70 6.03
N SER A 93 -3.66 -5.54 6.69
CA SER A 93 -2.66 -4.98 7.62
C SER A 93 -2.31 -5.94 8.73
N GLU A 94 -3.31 -6.49 9.42
CA GLU A 94 -3.06 -7.41 10.53
C GLU A 94 -2.33 -8.67 10.08
N ILE A 95 -2.60 -9.13 8.85
CA ILE A 95 -1.89 -10.27 8.27
C ILE A 95 -0.42 -9.92 8.07
N VAL A 96 -0.10 -8.77 7.47
CA VAL A 96 1.28 -8.31 7.25
C VAL A 96 2.01 -8.06 8.57
N GLU A 97 1.38 -7.37 9.52
CA GLU A 97 1.91 -7.13 10.87
C GLU A 97 2.36 -8.41 11.57
N ALA A 98 1.63 -9.52 11.36
CA ALA A 98 1.96 -10.79 11.99
C ALA A 98 3.31 -11.38 11.55
N PHE A 99 3.96 -10.81 10.52
CA PHE A 99 5.28 -11.18 10.02
C PHE A 99 6.41 -10.24 10.49
N GLN A 100 6.12 -9.09 11.09
CA GLN A 100 7.11 -8.06 11.45
C GLN A 100 8.25 -8.58 12.35
N GLU A 101 7.99 -9.56 13.21
CA GLU A 101 9.03 -10.12 14.09
C GLU A 101 10.14 -10.86 13.32
N SER A 102 9.80 -11.47 12.18
CA SER A 102 10.66 -12.39 11.42
C SER A 102 11.06 -11.87 10.04
N TYR A 103 10.26 -11.00 9.42
CA TYR A 103 10.45 -10.55 8.05
C TYR A 103 10.39 -9.02 7.95
N SER A 104 10.98 -8.51 6.87
CA SER A 104 10.73 -7.14 6.47
C SER A 104 9.30 -6.99 5.97
N THR A 105 8.66 -5.87 6.30
CA THR A 105 7.27 -5.61 5.93
C THR A 105 7.05 -4.21 5.40
N TYR A 106 6.00 -4.05 4.59
CA TYR A 106 5.52 -2.74 4.10
C TYR A 106 3.99 -2.72 4.05
N LEU A 107 3.40 -1.58 4.44
CA LEU A 107 1.98 -1.31 4.40
C LEU A 107 1.72 0.09 3.84
N PHE A 108 0.81 0.18 2.87
CA PHE A 108 0.10 1.42 2.54
C PHE A 108 -1.34 1.28 3.01
N GLU A 109 -1.74 2.09 3.98
CA GLU A 109 -3.01 1.93 4.69
C GLU A 109 -3.97 3.07 4.40
N GLY A 110 -5.23 2.75 4.08
CA GLY A 110 -6.30 3.75 4.09
C GLY A 110 -6.82 3.97 5.51
N THR A 111 -6.81 5.22 5.97
CA THR A 111 -7.19 5.63 7.32
C THR A 111 -8.35 6.64 7.35
N LYS A 112 -9.03 6.85 6.21
CA LYS A 112 -10.22 7.70 6.15
C LYS A 112 -11.36 7.11 6.96
N GLN A 113 -12.26 7.96 7.43
CA GLN A 113 -13.51 7.52 8.04
C GLN A 113 -14.39 6.73 7.05
N ASP A 114 -14.44 7.17 5.79
CA ASP A 114 -15.24 6.58 4.73
C ASP A 114 -14.50 6.63 3.38
N ASN A 115 -14.95 5.83 2.40
CA ASN A 115 -14.47 5.83 1.01
C ASN A 115 -12.97 5.51 0.84
N ASN A 116 -12.38 4.69 1.70
CA ASN A 116 -10.98 4.24 1.56
C ASN A 116 -10.70 3.49 0.26
N ARG A 117 -11.71 2.91 -0.36
CA ARG A 117 -11.58 2.28 -1.69
C ARG A 117 -11.12 3.27 -2.77
N ASP A 118 -11.36 4.57 -2.61
CA ASP A 118 -10.86 5.58 -3.54
C ASP A 118 -9.33 5.74 -3.46
N LEU A 119 -8.68 5.21 -2.41
CA LEU A 119 -7.21 5.15 -2.29
C LEU A 119 -6.60 3.91 -2.96
N HIS A 120 -7.42 2.97 -3.43
CA HIS A 120 -6.92 1.78 -4.11
C HIS A 120 -6.27 2.19 -5.44
N ILE A 121 -5.03 1.74 -5.63
CA ILE A 121 -4.28 1.80 -6.88
C ILE A 121 -3.87 0.37 -7.22
N THR A 122 -4.27 -0.12 -8.38
CA THR A 122 -3.94 -1.46 -8.87
C THR A 122 -2.45 -1.70 -8.83
N SER A 123 -2.05 -2.93 -8.49
CA SER A 123 -0.65 -3.29 -8.26
C SER A 123 0.26 -3.03 -9.47
N THR A 124 -0.27 -3.01 -10.70
CA THR A 124 0.50 -2.66 -11.92
C THR A 124 0.83 -1.17 -12.04
N ASN A 125 0.13 -0.33 -11.29
CA ASN A 125 0.25 1.13 -11.30
C ASN A 125 0.75 1.69 -9.96
N PHE A 126 0.91 0.83 -8.95
CA PHE A 126 1.39 1.24 -7.63
C PHE A 126 2.87 1.68 -7.71
N ASP A 127 3.10 2.97 -7.47
CA ASP A 127 4.39 3.65 -7.62
C ASP A 127 4.81 4.43 -6.37
N GLU A 128 4.34 4.02 -5.18
CA GLU A 128 4.78 4.61 -3.91
C GLU A 128 6.32 4.45 -3.76
N PRO A 129 7.07 5.56 -3.55
CA PRO A 129 8.53 5.56 -3.60
C PRO A 129 9.23 4.60 -2.63
N ILE A 130 8.75 4.45 -1.40
CA ILE A 130 9.37 3.59 -0.39
C ILE A 130 9.28 2.13 -0.83
N LEU A 131 8.08 1.63 -1.13
CA LEU A 131 7.92 0.25 -1.61
C LEU A 131 8.68 0.01 -2.91
N VAL A 132 8.61 0.95 -3.87
CA VAL A 132 9.34 0.82 -5.15
C VAL A 132 10.85 0.69 -4.95
N GLN A 133 11.41 1.34 -3.94
CA GLN A 133 12.83 1.25 -3.64
C GLN A 133 13.15 0.00 -2.81
N MET A 134 12.37 -0.25 -1.76
CA MET A 134 12.53 -1.35 -0.83
C MET A 134 12.42 -2.70 -1.54
N ILE A 135 11.38 -2.92 -2.36
CA ILE A 135 11.13 -4.24 -2.97
C ILE A 135 12.29 -4.73 -3.84
N LYS A 136 13.05 -3.81 -4.46
CA LYS A 136 14.20 -4.13 -5.32
C LYS A 136 15.39 -4.70 -4.55
N THR A 137 15.43 -4.57 -3.23
CA THR A 137 16.52 -5.11 -2.42
C THR A 137 16.23 -6.53 -1.94
N TYR A 138 15.01 -7.04 -2.14
CA TYR A 138 14.61 -8.38 -1.73
C TYR A 138 14.53 -9.30 -2.95
N PRO A 139 15.15 -10.50 -2.91
CA PRO A 139 14.97 -11.52 -3.93
C PRO A 139 13.52 -12.00 -4.03
N PHE A 140 12.79 -12.11 -2.92
CA PHE A 140 11.44 -12.67 -2.90
C PHE A 140 10.43 -11.71 -2.26
N SER A 141 9.17 -11.82 -2.67
CA SER A 141 8.09 -11.05 -2.05
C SER A 141 6.79 -11.85 -1.95
N ILE A 142 6.04 -11.59 -0.87
CA ILE A 142 4.64 -11.99 -0.71
C ILE A 142 3.79 -10.73 -0.61
N SER A 143 2.78 -10.60 -1.48
CA SER A 143 1.79 -9.53 -1.41
C SER A 143 0.46 -10.04 -0.87
N ILE A 144 -0.13 -9.30 0.07
CA ILE A 144 -1.40 -9.63 0.72
C ILE A 144 -2.48 -8.67 0.22
N HIS A 145 -3.52 -9.23 -0.38
CA HIS A 145 -4.66 -8.52 -0.95
C HIS A 145 -5.99 -9.11 -0.46
N GLY A 146 -7.07 -8.38 -0.68
CA GLY A 146 -8.42 -8.76 -0.37
C GLY A 146 -9.37 -8.55 -1.55
N TYR A 147 -10.16 -9.57 -1.89
CA TYR A 147 -11.19 -9.46 -2.91
C TYR A 147 -12.60 -9.67 -2.33
N LYS A 148 -13.61 -9.10 -2.98
CA LYS A 148 -15.01 -9.24 -2.56
C LYS A 148 -15.55 -10.62 -2.91
N SER A 149 -15.91 -11.40 -1.91
CA SER A 149 -16.62 -12.68 -2.03
C SER A 149 -17.19 -13.11 -0.69
N ASP A 150 -18.36 -13.75 -0.71
CA ASP A 150 -19.05 -14.36 0.44
C ASP A 150 -18.55 -15.79 0.76
N LYS A 151 -17.75 -16.38 -0.14
CA LYS A 151 -17.09 -17.67 0.07
C LYS A 151 -15.73 -17.47 0.71
N ARG A 152 -15.45 -18.22 1.78
CA ARG A 152 -14.12 -18.28 2.41
C ARG A 152 -13.13 -18.97 1.48
N HIS A 153 -12.21 -18.20 0.90
CA HIS A 153 -11.29 -18.72 -0.09
C HIS A 153 -10.08 -17.80 -0.26
N THR A 154 -8.96 -18.38 -0.67
CA THR A 154 -7.73 -17.67 -1.03
C THR A 154 -7.30 -18.07 -2.45
N LEU A 155 -7.22 -17.08 -3.33
CA LEU A 155 -6.59 -17.24 -4.63
C LEU A 155 -5.09 -16.95 -4.50
N VAL A 156 -4.26 -17.82 -5.06
CA VAL A 156 -2.79 -17.76 -4.94
C VAL A 156 -2.18 -17.59 -6.34
N GLY A 157 -1.52 -16.47 -6.57
CA GLY A 157 -0.86 -16.14 -7.83
C GLY A 157 0.58 -15.69 -7.64
N GLY A 158 1.09 -14.90 -8.59
CA GLY A 158 2.48 -14.44 -8.64
C GLY A 158 3.32 -15.27 -9.61
N THR A 159 4.63 -15.07 -9.58
CA THR A 159 5.59 -15.67 -10.52
C THR A 159 6.36 -16.85 -9.94
N ASN A 160 6.44 -16.99 -8.62
CA ASN A 160 7.12 -18.11 -7.97
C ASN A 160 6.17 -19.32 -7.81
N GLU A 161 6.07 -20.15 -8.84
CA GLU A 161 5.13 -21.28 -8.86
C GLU A 161 5.42 -22.32 -7.75
N LYS A 162 6.69 -22.50 -7.37
CA LYS A 162 7.07 -23.42 -6.29
C LYS A 162 6.51 -22.96 -4.95
N MET A 163 6.67 -21.67 -4.63
CA MET A 163 6.14 -21.09 -3.39
C MET A 163 4.61 -21.03 -3.41
N GLN A 164 3.97 -20.75 -4.56
CA GLN A 164 2.51 -20.83 -4.69
C GLN A 164 1.95 -22.21 -4.33
N ARG A 165 2.56 -23.28 -4.85
CA ARG A 165 2.17 -24.66 -4.51
C ARG A 165 2.33 -24.94 -3.02
N ALA A 166 3.40 -24.46 -2.40
CA ALA A 166 3.61 -24.61 -0.97
C ALA A 166 2.53 -23.87 -0.16
N VAL A 167 2.19 -22.62 -0.52
CA VAL A 167 1.08 -21.87 0.11
C VAL A 167 -0.24 -22.62 0.00
N VAL A 168 -0.62 -23.09 -1.20
CA VAL A 168 -1.89 -23.81 -1.37
C VAL A 168 -1.92 -25.09 -0.54
N ARG A 169 -0.82 -25.85 -0.50
CA ARG A 169 -0.69 -27.05 0.33
C ARG A 169 -0.86 -26.73 1.80
N GLU A 170 -0.06 -25.84 2.37
CA GLU A 170 -0.09 -25.51 3.80
C GLU A 170 -1.45 -24.95 4.25
N LEU A 171 -2.10 -24.15 3.40
CA LEU A 171 -3.44 -23.64 3.66
C LEU A 171 -4.47 -24.79 3.68
N LYS A 172 -4.45 -25.69 2.70
CA LYS A 172 -5.36 -26.84 2.63
C LYS A 172 -5.17 -27.81 3.79
N ASP A 173 -3.93 -28.10 4.17
CA ASP A 173 -3.60 -28.98 5.30
C ASP A 173 -4.12 -28.41 6.63
N ARG A 174 -4.30 -27.10 6.70
CA ARG A 174 -4.92 -26.40 7.84
C ARG A 174 -6.41 -26.12 7.63
N GLY A 175 -7.03 -26.76 6.65
CA GLY A 175 -8.49 -26.72 6.41
C GLY A 175 -8.99 -25.40 5.83
N PHE A 176 -8.12 -24.61 5.20
CA PHE A 176 -8.52 -23.44 4.43
C PHE A 176 -8.73 -23.81 2.96
N SER A 177 -9.68 -23.13 2.31
CA SER A 177 -9.89 -23.26 0.87
C SER A 177 -8.91 -22.35 0.15
N ALA A 178 -8.07 -22.91 -0.72
CA ALA A 178 -7.13 -22.16 -1.54
C ALA A 178 -6.92 -22.83 -2.89
N GLU A 179 -6.63 -22.04 -3.92
CA GLU A 179 -6.24 -22.56 -5.23
C GLU A 179 -5.26 -21.64 -5.94
N MET A 180 -4.49 -22.19 -6.88
CA MET A 180 -3.62 -21.40 -7.74
C MET A 180 -4.42 -20.75 -8.85
N VAL A 181 -4.08 -19.51 -9.18
CA VAL A 181 -4.63 -18.78 -10.32
C VAL A 181 -3.71 -18.97 -11.53
N GLN A 182 -4.26 -19.25 -12.70
CA GLN A 182 -3.44 -19.45 -13.88
C GLN A 182 -2.87 -18.12 -14.39
N LYS A 183 -1.69 -18.18 -15.03
CA LYS A 183 -1.06 -17.01 -15.64
C LYS A 183 -2.00 -16.35 -16.65
N GLY A 184 -2.20 -15.04 -16.50
CA GLY A 184 -3.05 -14.23 -17.37
C GLY A 184 -4.53 -14.20 -16.96
N GLU A 185 -4.95 -15.00 -15.97
CA GLU A 185 -6.29 -14.88 -15.40
C GLU A 185 -6.40 -13.64 -14.50
N ARG A 186 -7.65 -13.23 -14.24
CA ARG A 186 -7.94 -12.13 -13.33
C ARG A 186 -7.41 -12.47 -11.93
N LEU A 187 -6.66 -11.53 -11.34
CA LEU A 187 -5.98 -11.69 -10.03
C LEU A 187 -4.81 -12.69 -10.02
N SER A 188 -4.25 -13.06 -11.19
CA SER A 188 -3.10 -13.96 -11.24
C SER A 188 -1.81 -13.35 -10.67
N GLY A 189 -1.72 -12.02 -10.59
CA GLY A 189 -0.52 -11.33 -10.12
C GLY A 189 0.73 -11.52 -11.00
N THR A 190 0.58 -11.98 -12.25
CA THR A 190 1.71 -12.36 -13.13
C THR A 190 2.20 -11.27 -14.09
N ASP A 191 1.59 -10.09 -14.08
CA ASP A 191 2.01 -8.97 -14.94
C ASP A 191 3.39 -8.45 -14.49
N PRO A 192 4.41 -8.33 -15.37
CA PRO A 192 5.71 -7.78 -15.01
C PRO A 192 5.70 -6.38 -14.39
N LYS A 193 4.65 -5.58 -14.66
CA LYS A 193 4.46 -4.26 -14.05
C LYS A 193 3.89 -4.32 -12.64
N ASN A 194 3.30 -5.45 -12.24
CA ASN A 194 2.79 -5.62 -10.89
C ASN A 194 3.93 -5.40 -9.88
N ILE A 195 3.71 -4.54 -8.89
CA ILE A 195 4.73 -4.19 -7.89
C ILE A 195 5.32 -5.42 -7.21
N ASN A 196 4.54 -6.49 -6.99
CA ASN A 196 5.05 -7.73 -6.41
C ASN A 196 6.22 -8.34 -7.22
N ASN A 197 6.21 -8.21 -8.54
CA ASN A 197 7.19 -8.79 -9.48
C ASN A 197 8.38 -7.86 -9.75
N ARG A 198 8.42 -6.68 -9.14
CA ARG A 198 9.50 -5.70 -9.30
C ARG A 198 10.61 -5.87 -8.25
N ASN A 199 10.60 -7.01 -7.55
CA ASN A 199 11.66 -7.43 -6.66
C ASN A 199 12.94 -7.84 -7.43
N ALA A 200 14.02 -8.19 -6.74
CA ALA A 200 15.33 -8.39 -7.37
C ALA A 200 15.39 -9.57 -8.34
N SER A 201 14.61 -10.63 -8.11
CA SER A 201 14.58 -11.84 -8.95
C SER A 201 13.38 -11.87 -9.92
N GLY A 202 12.37 -11.05 -9.65
CA GLY A 202 11.04 -11.15 -10.26
C GLY A 202 10.17 -12.26 -9.69
N GLU A 203 10.59 -12.99 -8.65
CA GLU A 203 9.88 -14.13 -8.05
C GLU A 203 8.99 -13.70 -6.88
N SER A 204 7.66 -13.77 -7.06
CA SER A 204 6.68 -13.31 -6.09
C SER A 204 5.57 -14.33 -5.86
N VAL A 205 4.85 -14.16 -4.74
CA VAL A 205 3.55 -14.78 -4.51
C VAL A 205 2.53 -13.69 -4.16
N GLN A 206 1.35 -13.75 -4.78
CA GLN A 206 0.21 -12.87 -4.50
C GLN A 206 -0.89 -13.68 -3.82
N LEU A 207 -1.35 -13.22 -2.66
CA LEU A 207 -2.49 -13.81 -1.96
C LEU A 207 -3.67 -12.87 -2.05
N GLU A 208 -4.77 -13.37 -2.60
CA GLU A 208 -6.03 -12.66 -2.73
C GLU A 208 -7.03 -13.34 -1.81
N ILE A 209 -7.35 -12.69 -0.68
CA ILE A 209 -8.08 -13.30 0.44
C ILE A 209 -9.51 -12.75 0.46
N SER A 210 -10.50 -13.62 0.33
CA SER A 210 -11.88 -13.16 0.25
C SER A 210 -12.34 -12.39 1.49
N THR A 211 -13.29 -11.47 1.32
CA THR A 211 -13.93 -10.76 2.44
C THR A 211 -14.40 -11.74 3.52
N ALA A 212 -15.13 -12.80 3.13
CA ALA A 212 -15.60 -13.81 4.08
C ALA A 212 -14.47 -14.56 4.82
N GLN A 213 -13.31 -14.77 4.17
CA GLN A 213 -12.16 -15.39 4.82
C GLN A 213 -11.47 -14.42 5.80
N ARG A 214 -11.33 -13.15 5.43
CA ARG A 214 -10.79 -12.10 6.32
C ARG A 214 -11.69 -11.86 7.52
N GLU A 215 -13.01 -11.76 7.33
CA GLU A 215 -13.99 -11.66 8.42
C GLU A 215 -13.89 -12.82 9.41
N ALA A 216 -13.66 -14.04 8.90
CA ALA A 216 -13.55 -15.24 9.72
C ALA A 216 -12.32 -15.23 10.67
N PHE A 217 -11.38 -14.30 10.46
CA PHE A 217 -10.21 -14.13 11.31
C PHE A 217 -10.47 -13.33 12.59
N PHE A 218 -11.57 -12.59 12.68
CA PHE A 218 -11.79 -11.64 13.79
C PHE A 218 -13.15 -11.85 14.45
N ASP A 219 -13.24 -11.60 15.75
CA ASP A 219 -14.51 -11.52 16.47
C ASP A 219 -15.29 -10.27 16.06
N LYS A 220 -14.58 -9.14 15.86
CA LYS A 220 -15.15 -7.88 15.36
C LYS A 220 -14.35 -7.42 14.15
N PHE A 221 -14.89 -7.68 12.96
CA PHE A 221 -14.22 -7.32 11.70
C PHE A 221 -14.14 -5.82 11.46
N GLU A 222 -15.10 -5.00 11.90
CA GLU A 222 -15.04 -3.53 11.70
C GLU A 222 -13.96 -2.82 12.53
N THR A 223 -13.38 -3.51 13.52
CA THR A 223 -12.29 -2.95 14.34
C THR A 223 -11.07 -3.85 14.35
N ARG A 224 -11.08 -4.94 13.56
CA ARG A 224 -10.05 -5.99 13.53
C ARG A 224 -9.69 -6.53 14.94
N LYS A 225 -10.65 -6.52 15.88
CA LYS A 225 -10.45 -6.95 17.28
C LYS A 225 -10.85 -8.41 17.49
N GLY A 226 -10.15 -9.07 18.42
CA GLY A 226 -10.38 -10.47 18.75
C GLY A 226 -9.91 -11.41 17.64
N LYS A 227 -8.60 -11.43 17.37
CA LYS A 227 -7.98 -12.35 16.41
C LYS A 227 -8.30 -13.81 16.81
N LYS A 228 -9.13 -14.50 16.03
CA LYS A 228 -9.61 -15.87 16.24
C LYS A 228 -8.51 -16.90 16.04
N LYS A 229 -8.75 -18.14 16.49
CA LYS A 229 -7.85 -19.29 16.20
C LYS A 229 -7.59 -19.47 14.70
N ALA A 230 -8.58 -19.17 13.86
CA ALA A 230 -8.44 -19.22 12.40
C ALA A 230 -7.32 -18.28 11.90
N PHE A 231 -7.24 -17.06 12.40
CA PHE A 231 -6.18 -16.11 12.05
C PHE A 231 -4.80 -16.71 12.32
N ARG A 232 -4.55 -17.17 13.55
CA ARG A 232 -3.26 -17.75 13.95
C ARG A 232 -2.91 -18.99 13.13
N ARG A 233 -3.89 -19.85 12.83
CA ARG A 233 -3.68 -21.03 11.97
C ARG A 233 -3.29 -20.64 10.54
N TYR A 234 -3.91 -19.59 10.00
CA TYR A 234 -3.62 -19.08 8.66
C TYR A 234 -2.22 -18.48 8.60
N ILE A 235 -1.86 -17.60 9.55
CA ILE A 235 -0.50 -17.03 9.64
C ILE A 235 0.55 -18.12 9.80
N ASN A 236 0.31 -19.12 10.66
CA ASN A 236 1.26 -20.21 10.83
C ASN A 236 1.44 -21.02 9.55
N ALA A 237 0.39 -21.21 8.74
CA ALA A 237 0.51 -21.85 7.43
C ALA A 237 1.53 -21.12 6.54
N LEU A 238 1.37 -19.80 6.45
CA LEU A 238 2.25 -18.95 5.65
C LEU A 238 3.67 -18.93 6.21
N LYS A 239 3.84 -18.81 7.53
CA LYS A 239 5.17 -18.86 8.17
C LYS A 239 5.90 -20.19 7.90
N GLU A 240 5.21 -21.33 7.86
CA GLU A 240 5.85 -22.60 7.46
C GLU A 240 6.38 -22.55 6.02
N VAL A 241 5.62 -21.96 5.09
CA VAL A 241 6.11 -21.75 3.72
C VAL A 241 7.32 -20.83 3.71
N LEU A 242 7.26 -19.68 4.39
CA LEU A 242 8.35 -18.72 4.32
C LEU A 242 9.67 -19.30 4.86
N ARG A 243 9.64 -20.10 5.93
CA ARG A 243 10.83 -20.81 6.44
C ARG A 243 11.41 -21.83 5.45
N GLU A 244 10.59 -22.42 4.56
CA GLU A 244 11.07 -23.34 3.51
C GLU A 244 11.93 -22.59 2.46
N PHE A 245 11.65 -21.30 2.22
CA PHE A 245 12.29 -20.50 1.18
C PHE A 245 13.30 -19.46 1.71
N ASP A 246 13.20 -19.12 2.99
CA ASP A 246 14.13 -18.25 3.71
C ASP A 246 14.49 -18.87 5.07
N PRO A 247 15.33 -19.92 5.09
CA PRO A 247 15.68 -20.64 6.32
C PRO A 247 16.53 -19.82 7.30
N SER A 248 17.01 -18.64 6.89
CA SER A 248 17.72 -17.69 7.74
C SER A 248 16.83 -16.86 8.67
N SER A 249 15.50 -16.92 8.46
CA SER A 249 14.47 -16.12 9.18
C SER A 249 13.87 -16.78 10.43
#